data_AF-A0A383B9T7-F1
#
_entry.id   AF-A0A383B9T7-F1
#
_cell.length_a   1.000
_cell.length_b   1.000
_cell.length_c   1.000
_cell.angle_alpha   90.00
_cell.angle_beta   90.00
_cell.angle_gamma   90.00
#
_symmetry.space_group_name_H-M   'P 1'
#
loop_
_entity.id
_entity.type
_entity.pdbx_description
1 polymer ?
#
loop_
_entity_poly.entity_id
_entity_poly.type
_entity_poly.pdbx_seq_one_letter_code
_entity_poly.pdbx_strand_id
1 'polypeptide(L)'
;MNGKTKNLVRGSIDVLPLLIPVVPFGIIFGAIGIELGFGPYVTYATSIIIFSGASQIVFFQLLSAGASSIVAITSSSVISTRHLLYGAVMNQYLSNLSIYWKIGLSYILTDQAFAVSNE
;
A
#
# COMPACT_ATOMS: atom_id res chain seq x y z
N MET A 1 2.26 -6.19 -29.92
CA MET A 1 2.61 -5.78 -28.53
C MET A 1 3.72 -6.66 -28.02
N ASN A 2 4.76 -6.07 -27.41
CA ASN A 2 5.83 -6.82 -26.75
C ASN A 2 5.24 -7.67 -25.61
N GLY A 3 5.74 -8.89 -25.37
CA GLY A 3 5.16 -9.82 -24.37
C GLY A 3 5.07 -9.23 -22.96
N LYS A 4 6.05 -8.38 -22.60
CA LYS A 4 6.07 -7.63 -21.33
C LYS A 4 4.89 -6.66 -21.18
N THR A 5 4.57 -5.91 -22.23
CA THR A 5 3.46 -4.96 -22.24
C THR A 5 2.12 -5.68 -22.14
N LYS A 6 1.99 -6.85 -22.78
CA LYS A 6 0.77 -7.67 -22.68
C LYS A 6 0.54 -8.16 -21.25
N ASN A 7 1.59 -8.63 -20.57
CA ASN A 7 1.50 -9.09 -19.18
C ASN A 7 1.17 -7.94 -18.22
N LEU A 8 1.77 -6.76 -18.42
CA LEU A 8 1.49 -5.59 -17.60
C LEU A 8 0.02 -5.16 -17.73
N VAL A 9 -0.49 -5.05 -18.96
CA VAL A 9 -1.89 -4.67 -19.21
C VAL A 9 -2.85 -5.69 -18.60
N ARG A 10 -2.57 -6.99 -18.75
CA ARG A 10 -3.40 -8.04 -18.16
C ARG A 10 -3.45 -7.92 -16.64
N GLY A 11 -2.29 -7.83 -15.98
CA GLY A 11 -2.25 -7.66 -14.53
C GLY A 11 -2.93 -6.38 -14.05
N SER A 12 -2.84 -5.28 -14.81
CA SER A 12 -3.60 -4.06 -14.49
C SER A 12 -5.11 -4.29 -14.54
N ILE A 13 -5.61 -5.00 -15.56
CA ILE A 13 -7.03 -5.31 -15.71
C ILE A 13 -7.51 -6.22 -14.57
N ASP A 14 -6.71 -7.22 -14.20
CA ASP A 14 -7.05 -8.18 -13.15
C ASP A 14 -7.18 -7.48 -11.76
N VAL A 15 -6.40 -6.42 -11.52
CA VAL A 15 -6.45 -5.65 -10.26
C VAL A 15 -7.55 -4.59 -10.23
N LEU A 16 -8.02 -4.08 -11.39
CA LEU A 16 -8.99 -2.97 -11.46
C LEU A 16 -10.26 -3.20 -10.60
N PRO A 17 -10.93 -4.37 -10.62
CA PRO A 17 -12.12 -4.61 -9.79
C PRO A 17 -11.86 -4.49 -8.29
N LEU A 18 -10.63 -4.83 -7.86
CA LEU A 18 -10.21 -4.79 -6.47
C LEU A 18 -9.97 -3.37 -5.95
N LEU A 19 -9.95 -2.37 -6.84
CA LEU A 19 -9.82 -0.97 -6.46
C LEU A 19 -11.16 -0.33 -6.05
N ILE A 20 -12.30 -0.97 -6.34
CA ILE A 20 -13.63 -0.43 -6.00
C ILE A 20 -13.75 -0.12 -4.49
N PRO A 21 -13.31 -1.01 -3.56
CA PRO A 21 -13.36 -0.73 -2.12
C PRO A 21 -12.41 0.38 -1.64
N VAL A 22 -11.44 0.81 -2.46
CA VAL A 22 -10.48 1.87 -2.08
C VAL A 22 -11.18 3.22 -1.92
N VAL A 23 -12.24 3.48 -2.69
CA VAL A 23 -13.03 4.72 -2.61
C VAL A 23 -13.70 4.89 -1.23
N PRO A 24 -14.56 3.96 -0.77
CA PRO A 24 -15.15 4.08 0.57
C PRO A 24 -14.09 4.05 1.67
N PHE A 25 -13.00 3.28 1.51
CA PHE A 25 -11.88 3.30 2.45
C PHE A 25 -11.25 4.70 2.56
N GLY A 26 -10.99 5.37 1.43
CA GLY A 26 -10.42 6.72 1.42
C GLY A 26 -11.33 7.76 2.08
N ILE A 27 -12.65 7.63 1.92
CA ILE A 27 -13.63 8.48 2.61
C ILE A 27 -13.56 8.26 4.12
N ILE A 28 -13.52 7.01 4.58
CA ILE A 28 -13.42 6.66 6.01
C ILE A 28 -12.10 7.18 6.58
N PHE A 29 -10.97 6.95 5.90
CA PHE A 29 -9.67 7.41 6.37
C PHE A 29 -9.59 8.96 6.40
N GLY A 30 -10.19 9.63 5.42
CA GLY A 30 -10.34 11.08 5.42
C GLY A 30 -11.14 11.59 6.63
N ALA A 31 -12.27 10.96 6.94
CA ALA A 31 -13.07 11.27 8.12
C ALA A 31 -12.29 11.06 9.43
N ILE A 32 -11.55 9.95 9.54
CA ILE A 32 -10.65 9.68 10.69
C ILE A 32 -9.59 10.77 10.82
N GLY A 33 -8.99 11.21 9.71
CA GLY A 33 -8.02 12.31 9.73
C GLY A 33 -8.61 13.58 10.32
N ILE A 34 -9.82 13.96 9.91
CA ILE A 34 -10.53 15.14 10.45
C ILE A 34 -10.88 14.95 11.93
N GLU A 35 -11.42 13.79 12.30
CA GLU A 35 -11.84 13.46 13.67
C GLU A 35 -10.67 13.53 14.66
N LEU A 36 -9.50 13.04 14.27
CA LEU A 36 -8.28 13.07 15.08
C LEU A 36 -7.51 14.39 14.98
N GLY A 37 -8.04 15.39 14.26
CA GLY A 37 -7.45 16.74 14.16
C GLY A 37 -6.25 16.85 13.20
N PHE A 38 -6.02 15.87 12.32
CA PHE A 38 -4.99 15.95 11.29
C PHE A 38 -5.46 16.79 10.10
N GLY A 39 -4.56 17.63 9.59
CA GLY A 39 -4.82 18.42 8.40
C GLY A 39 -4.89 17.56 7.13
N PRO A 40 -5.60 18.02 6.08
CA PRO A 40 -5.81 17.26 4.85
C PRO A 40 -4.50 16.87 4.16
N TYR A 41 -3.49 17.74 4.19
CA TYR A 41 -2.18 17.47 3.59
C TYR A 41 -1.45 16.29 4.25
N VAL A 42 -1.55 16.15 5.57
CA VAL A 42 -0.93 15.03 6.29
C VAL A 42 -1.67 13.74 5.95
N THR A 43 -3.01 13.76 5.95
CA THR A 43 -3.84 12.62 5.56
C THR A 43 -3.57 12.14 4.13
N TYR A 44 -3.41 13.06 3.18
CA TYR A 44 -3.03 12.71 1.81
C TYR A 44 -1.60 12.16 1.73
N ALA A 45 -0.65 12.80 2.42
CA ALA A 45 0.74 12.34 2.44
C ALA A 45 0.83 10.91 3.01
N THR A 46 0.09 10.60 4.08
CA THR A 46 0.04 9.24 4.65
C THR A 46 -0.53 8.23 3.66
N SER A 47 -1.49 8.61 2.82
CA SER A 47 -2.04 7.73 1.76
C SER A 47 -1.09 7.51 0.58
N ILE A 48 -0.20 8.47 0.32
CA ILE A 48 0.82 8.33 -0.72
C ILE A 48 2.01 7.50 -0.18
N ILE A 49 2.38 7.68 1.09
CA ILE A 49 3.59 7.06 1.65
C ILE A 49 3.30 5.65 2.19
N ILE A 50 2.19 5.47 2.91
CA ILE A 50 1.82 4.22 3.56
C ILE A 50 0.74 3.54 2.73
N PHE A 51 1.17 2.72 1.78
CA PHE A 51 0.28 1.98 0.87
C PHE A 51 -0.31 0.73 1.56
N SER A 52 -0.90 0.91 2.74
CA SER A 52 -1.45 -0.15 3.59
C SER A 52 -2.52 0.41 4.54
N GLY A 53 -3.78 0.09 4.29
CA GLY A 53 -4.91 0.72 4.98
C GLY A 53 -4.90 0.52 6.50
N ALA A 54 -4.58 -0.69 6.97
CA ALA A 54 -4.47 -0.97 8.40
C ALA A 54 -3.35 -0.16 9.07
N SER A 55 -2.19 -0.03 8.40
CA SER A 55 -1.06 0.74 8.91
C SER A 55 -1.36 2.23 8.98
N GLN A 56 -2.14 2.78 8.04
CA GLN A 56 -2.55 4.20 8.06
C GLN A 56 -3.42 4.51 9.28
N ILE A 57 -4.42 3.67 9.56
CA ILE A 57 -5.33 3.85 10.69
C ILE A 57 -4.54 3.78 12.01
N VAL A 58 -3.70 2.75 12.18
CA VAL A 58 -2.88 2.60 13.39
C VAL A 58 -1.90 3.75 13.56
N PHE A 59 -1.29 4.23 12.47
CA PHE A 59 -0.39 5.38 12.51
C PHE A 59 -1.07 6.63 13.09
N PHE A 60 -2.27 6.97 12.59
CA PHE A 60 -3.03 8.13 13.09
C PHE A 60 -3.55 7.92 14.51
N GLN A 61 -4.03 6.72 14.84
CA GLN A 61 -4.49 6.42 16.20
C GLN A 61 -3.37 6.55 17.23
N LEU A 62 -2.17 6.03 16.93
CA LEU A 62 -1.02 6.12 17.84
C LEU A 62 -0.58 7.56 18.05
N LEU A 63 -0.46 8.34 16.96
CA LEU A 63 -0.11 9.75 17.06
C LEU A 63 -1.16 10.55 17.86
N SER A 64 -2.44 10.30 17.60
CA SER A 64 -3.53 10.96 18.33
C SER A 64 -3.59 10.55 19.80
N ALA A 65 -3.15 9.33 20.14
CA ALA A 65 -3.04 8.85 21.52
C ALA A 65 -1.80 9.39 22.25
N GLY A 66 -1.01 10.27 21.62
CA GLY A 66 0.19 10.87 22.21
C GLY A 66 1.42 9.98 22.15
N ALA A 67 1.41 8.91 21.35
CA ALA A 67 2.63 8.13 21.11
C ALA A 67 3.66 8.97 20.35
N SER A 68 4.93 8.70 20.60
CA SER A 68 6.00 9.34 19.84
C SER A 68 5.98 8.89 18.37
N SER A 69 6.47 9.74 17.46
CA SER A 69 6.49 9.43 16.03
C SER A 69 7.25 8.15 15.71
N ILE A 70 8.31 7.83 16.46
CA ILE A 70 9.08 6.60 16.28
C ILE A 70 8.25 5.35 16.61
N VAL A 71 7.41 5.40 17.65
CA VAL A 71 6.49 4.31 18.01
C VAL A 71 5.44 4.15 16.92
N ALA A 72 4.83 5.26 16.46
CA ALA A 72 3.83 5.20 15.39
C ALA A 72 4.40 4.58 14.11
N ILE A 73 5.58 5.03 13.67
CA ILE A 73 6.26 4.51 12.47
C ILE A 73 6.62 3.03 12.62
N THR A 74 7.22 2.64 13.74
CA THR A 74 7.66 1.25 13.94
C THR A 74 6.47 0.31 14.05
N SER A 75 5.42 0.65 14.80
CA SER A 75 4.19 -0.14 14.90
C SER A 75 3.48 -0.27 13.56
N SER A 76 3.33 0.82 12.80
CA SER A 76 2.72 0.76 11.46
C SER A 76 3.55 -0.07 10.48
N SER A 77 4.88 -0.02 10.59
CA SER A 77 5.79 -0.83 9.77
C SER A 77 5.71 -2.32 10.08
N VAL A 78 5.60 -2.68 11.36
CA VAL A 78 5.41 -4.08 11.79
C VAL A 78 4.13 -4.65 11.18
N ILE A 79 3.03 -3.90 11.21
CA ILE A 79 1.75 -4.33 10.59
C ILE A 79 1.92 -4.58 9.09
N SER A 80 2.67 -3.72 8.40
CA SER A 80 2.91 -3.82 6.95
C SER A 80 4.02 -4.79 6.56
N THR A 81 4.64 -5.51 7.50
CA THR A 81 5.75 -6.45 7.22
C THR A 81 5.35 -7.55 6.21
N ARG A 82 4.06 -7.86 6.10
CA ARG A 82 3.53 -8.76 5.06
C ARG A 82 3.92 -8.36 3.64
N HIS A 83 4.08 -7.07 3.34
CA HIS A 83 4.55 -6.59 2.05
C HIS A 83 5.99 -7.01 1.75
N LEU A 84 6.84 -7.17 2.78
CA LEU A 84 8.19 -7.72 2.61
C LEU A 84 8.15 -9.20 2.21
N LEU A 85 7.23 -9.96 2.80
CA LEU A 85 7.02 -11.38 2.45
C LEU A 85 6.49 -11.50 1.01
N TYR A 86 5.52 -10.68 0.62
CA TYR A 86 5.03 -10.64 -0.75
C TYR A 86 6.13 -10.27 -1.73
N GLY A 87 6.93 -9.25 -1.41
CA GLY A 87 8.08 -8.85 -2.22
C GLY A 87 9.10 -9.97 -2.37
N ALA A 88 9.38 -10.74 -1.31
CA ALA A 88 10.29 -11.87 -1.35
C ALA A 88 9.79 -12.99 -2.30
N VAL A 89 8.49 -13.29 -2.27
CA VAL A 89 7.87 -14.24 -3.22
C VAL A 89 7.93 -13.70 -4.65
N MET A 90 7.51 -12.45 -4.86
CA MET A 90 7.47 -11.84 -6.20
C MET A 90 8.85 -11.65 -6.82
N ASN A 91 9.90 -11.46 -6.02
CA ASN A 91 11.27 -11.31 -6.51
C ASN A 91 11.77 -12.56 -7.26
N GLN A 92 11.21 -13.75 -7.00
CA GLN A 92 11.53 -14.96 -7.76
C GLN A 92 11.11 -14.84 -9.24
N TYR A 93 9.98 -14.18 -9.50
CA TYR A 93 9.43 -13.97 -10.85
C TYR A 93 9.96 -12.70 -11.53
N LEU A 94 10.37 -11.70 -10.73
CA LEU A 94 10.78 -10.38 -11.20
C LEU A 94 12.30 -10.17 -11.18
N SER A 95 13.08 -11.22 -10.88
CA SER A 95 14.53 -11.19 -10.69
C SER A 95 15.29 -10.52 -11.85
N ASN A 96 14.85 -10.77 -13.08
CA ASN A 96 15.45 -10.27 -14.32
C ASN A 96 15.07 -8.83 -14.70
N LEU A 97 14.23 -8.15 -13.90
CA LEU A 97 13.88 -6.75 -14.13
C LEU A 97 14.95 -5.79 -13.58
N SER A 98 15.09 -4.63 -14.20
CA SER A 98 15.95 -3.56 -13.69
C SER A 98 15.47 -3.08 -12.32
N ILE A 99 16.36 -2.53 -11.49
CA ILE A 99 16.03 -2.03 -10.16
C ILE A 99 14.89 -1.00 -10.15
N TYR A 100 14.81 -0.11 -11.15
CA TYR A 100 13.75 0.88 -11.25
C TYR A 100 12.35 0.26 -11.36
N TRP A 101 12.22 -0.80 -12.15
CA TRP A 101 10.99 -1.58 -12.24
C TRP A 101 10.66 -2.30 -10.94
N LYS A 102 11.67 -2.84 -10.25
CA LYS A 102 11.46 -3.49 -8.95
C LYS A 102 10.94 -2.50 -7.91
N ILE A 103 11.51 -1.30 -7.84
CA ILE A 103 11.04 -0.25 -6.91
C ILE A 103 9.59 0.13 -7.21
N GLY A 104 9.26 0.40 -8.48
CA GLY A 104 7.90 0.76 -8.88
C GLY A 104 6.88 -0.34 -8.58
N LEU A 105 7.21 -1.60 -8.91
CA LEU A 105 6.37 -2.76 -8.62
C LEU A 105 6.21 -3.02 -7.13
N SER A 106 7.27 -2.84 -6.33
CA SER A 106 7.21 -2.97 -4.88
C SER A 106 6.30 -1.91 -4.23
N TYR A 107 6.27 -0.70 -4.77
CA TYR A 107 5.41 0.38 -4.25
C TYR A 107 3.92 0.10 -4.50
N ILE A 108 3.56 -0.42 -5.68
CA ILE A 108 2.17 -0.75 -6.02
C ILE A 108 1.73 -2.14 -5.54
N LEU A 109 2.63 -2.91 -4.93
CA LEU A 109 2.33 -4.23 -4.39
C LEU A 109 1.42 -4.07 -3.18
N THR A 110 0.20 -4.57 -3.30
CA THR A 110 -0.83 -4.56 -2.24
C THR A 110 -1.30 -5.98 -1.94
N ASP A 111 -2.01 -6.16 -0.83
CA ASP A 111 -2.64 -7.45 -0.48
C ASP A 111 -3.47 -8.00 -1.65
N GLN A 112 -4.23 -7.13 -2.31
CA GLN A 112 -5.13 -7.48 -3.41
C GLN A 112 -4.36 -7.87 -4.68
N ALA A 113 -3.33 -7.09 -5.03
CA ALA A 113 -2.47 -7.40 -6.17
C ALA A 113 -1.70 -8.71 -5.98
N PHE A 114 -1.23 -8.98 -4.76
CA PHE A 114 -0.57 -10.24 -4.44
C PHE A 114 -1.53 -11.43 -4.51
N ALA A 115 -2.74 -11.30 -3.95
CA ALA A 115 -3.75 -12.35 -3.98
C ALA A 115 -4.08 -12.80 -5.40
N VAL A 116 -4.41 -11.86 -6.29
CA VAL A 116 -4.74 -12.17 -7.69
C VAL A 116 -3.55 -12.64 -8.51
N SER A 117 -2.32 -12.24 -8.16
CA SER A 117 -1.13 -12.77 -8.83
C SER A 117 -0.86 -14.26 -8.54
N ASN A 118 -1.51 -14.80 -7.51
CA ASN A 118 -1.33 -16.18 -7.03
C ASN A 118 -2.58 -17.05 -7.24
N GLU A 119 -3.55 -16.57 -8.03
CA GLU A 119 -4.66 -17.36 -8.58
C GLU A 119 -4.30 -17.95 -9.95
#